data_AF-A0A9N9TK69-F1
#
_entry.id   AF-A0A9N9TK69-F1
#
_cell.length_a   1.000
_cell.length_b   1.000
_cell.length_c   1.000
_cell.angle_alpha   90.00
_cell.angle_beta   90.00
_cell.angle_gamma   90.00
#
_symmetry.space_group_name_H-M   'P 1'
#
loop_
_entity.id
_entity.type
_entity.pdbx_description
1 polymer ?
#
loop_
_entity_poly.entity_id
_entity_poly.type
_entity_poly.pdbx_seq_one_letter_code
_entity_poly.pdbx_strand_id
1 'polypeptide(L)'
;MPKIGENIMPPFAYQNKSRTLVEKVILPFWSNIILATIAGFCLKDYYYEVTFRDIQHYAFVSYLLVIANSLSALLHFTNDSSYCDLRILLDYAQQVMCFPMVLTDFLLKYNIAPASIAVIPSILSLLTVFLFVLLEYKRQDLTDLNILICLITYTITGMEYNAYACIAALFIGTAYFRFKRNEGVCIRKASQYNLLMAGFVFFSLLSLDNGVSHNKMYKQQIRGW
;
A
#
# COMPACT_ATOMS: atom_id res chain seq x y z
N MET A 1 -32.02 -21.72 15.01
CA MET A 1 -30.91 -22.12 14.12
C MET A 1 -31.24 -21.69 12.71
N PRO A 2 -30.70 -20.57 12.21
CA PRO A 2 -30.94 -20.16 10.82
C PRO A 2 -30.09 -21.01 9.88
N LYS A 3 -30.70 -21.42 8.76
CA LYS A 3 -30.10 -22.27 7.74
C LYS A 3 -28.95 -21.56 7.04
N ILE A 4 -27.81 -22.25 6.97
CA ILE A 4 -26.66 -21.94 6.13
C ILE A 4 -27.04 -22.39 4.72
N GLY A 5 -27.24 -21.46 3.80
CA GLY A 5 -27.52 -21.76 2.40
C GLY A 5 -28.28 -20.62 1.76
N GLU A 6 -27.75 -20.15 0.62
CA GLU A 6 -28.35 -19.15 -0.28
C GLU A 6 -28.17 -17.68 0.10
N ASN A 7 -26.91 -17.22 0.01
CA ASN A 7 -26.61 -15.94 -0.64
C ASN A 7 -25.14 -15.93 -1.10
N ILE A 8 -24.75 -16.94 -1.90
CA ILE A 8 -23.63 -16.74 -2.82
C ILE A 8 -24.22 -15.90 -3.95
N MET A 9 -24.28 -14.58 -3.73
CA MET A 9 -24.50 -13.66 -4.84
C MET A 9 -23.40 -13.94 -5.87
N PRO A 10 -23.72 -14.15 -7.15
CA PRO A 10 -22.69 -14.11 -8.17
C PRO A 10 -21.98 -12.75 -8.05
N PRO A 11 -20.65 -12.67 -8.22
CA PRO A 11 -19.89 -11.42 -8.11
C PRO A 11 -20.28 -10.36 -9.17
N PHE A 12 -21.32 -10.61 -9.95
CA PHE A 12 -21.79 -9.83 -11.09
C PHE A 12 -23.30 -9.57 -11.08
N ALA A 13 -23.96 -9.51 -9.92
CA ALA A 13 -25.22 -8.77 -9.81
C ALA A 13 -24.94 -7.26 -9.96
N TYR A 14 -24.56 -6.89 -11.19
CA TYR A 14 -24.33 -5.55 -11.68
C TYR A 14 -25.57 -4.71 -11.39
N GLN A 15 -25.48 -3.79 -10.43
CA GLN A 15 -26.40 -2.67 -10.42
C GLN A 15 -26.21 -1.91 -11.74
N ASN A 16 -27.23 -2.07 -12.58
CA ASN A 16 -27.34 -1.59 -13.93
C ASN A 16 -27.47 -0.06 -13.95
N LYS A 17 -26.35 0.64 -13.71
CA LYS A 17 -26.17 2.03 -14.15
C LYS A 17 -25.25 1.99 -15.36
N SER A 18 -25.69 2.60 -16.45
CA SER A 18 -24.94 2.82 -17.68
C SER A 18 -23.61 3.53 -17.38
N ARG A 19 -22.59 2.76 -16.99
CA ARG A 19 -21.21 3.24 -16.89
C ARG A 19 -20.65 3.34 -18.30
N THR A 20 -20.09 4.49 -18.64
CA THR A 20 -19.53 4.74 -19.97
C THR A 20 -18.33 3.84 -20.24
N LEU A 21 -17.95 3.67 -21.52
CA LEU A 21 -16.72 2.97 -21.91
C LEU A 21 -15.49 3.50 -21.17
N VAL A 22 -15.47 4.81 -20.91
CA VAL A 22 -14.43 5.51 -20.15
C VAL A 22 -14.30 4.93 -18.74
N GLU A 23 -15.42 4.78 -18.02
CA GLU A 23 -15.42 4.28 -16.64
C GLU A 23 -15.15 2.77 -16.53
N LYS A 24 -15.50 2.00 -17.57
CA LYS A 24 -15.34 0.54 -17.57
C LYS A 24 -13.97 0.06 -18.02
N VAL A 25 -13.32 0.77 -18.93
CA VAL A 25 -12.12 0.28 -19.63
C VAL A 25 -10.96 1.25 -19.50
N ILE A 26 -11.15 2.50 -19.92
CA ILE A 26 -10.07 3.49 -20.05
C ILE A 26 -9.54 3.87 -18.66
N LEU A 27 -10.42 4.26 -17.74
CA LEU A 27 -10.01 4.73 -16.41
C LEU A 27 -9.33 3.63 -15.57
N PRO A 28 -9.84 2.37 -15.51
CA PRO A 28 -9.13 1.28 -14.85
C PRO A 28 -7.76 1.00 -15.47
N PHE A 29 -7.66 0.95 -16.80
CA PHE A 29 -6.40 0.71 -17.50
C PHE A 29 -5.34 1.76 -17.15
N TRP A 30 -5.66 3.04 -17.34
CA TRP A 30 -4.72 4.13 -17.07
C TRP A 30 -4.37 4.25 -15.59
N SER A 31 -5.32 4.03 -14.67
CA SER A 31 -5.02 4.09 -13.24
C SER A 31 -3.99 3.02 -12.79
N ASN A 32 -4.03 1.82 -13.38
CA ASN A 32 -3.04 0.77 -13.10
C ASN A 32 -1.69 1.08 -13.75
N ILE A 33 -1.66 1.63 -14.98
CA ILE A 33 -0.42 2.08 -15.62
C ILE A 33 0.24 3.17 -14.77
N ILE A 34 -0.51 4.20 -14.37
CA ILE A 34 0.00 5.30 -13.54
C ILE A 34 0.58 4.75 -12.22
N LEU A 35 -0.16 3.87 -11.55
CA LEU A 35 0.29 3.25 -10.31
C LEU A 35 1.58 2.44 -10.51
N ALA A 36 1.64 1.59 -11.54
CA ALA A 36 2.81 0.78 -11.86
C ALA A 36 4.03 1.64 -12.23
N THR A 37 3.84 2.69 -13.03
CA THR A 37 4.94 3.59 -13.44
C THR A 37 5.47 4.38 -12.26
N ILE A 38 4.60 4.96 -11.42
CA ILE A 38 5.03 5.70 -10.22
C ILE A 38 5.73 4.76 -9.23
N ALA A 39 5.20 3.55 -9.01
CA ALA A 39 5.85 2.58 -8.14
C ALA A 39 7.19 2.09 -8.70
N GLY A 40 7.30 1.90 -10.01
CA GLY A 40 8.57 1.55 -10.68
C GLY A 40 9.61 2.66 -10.57
N PHE A 41 9.19 3.92 -10.74
CA PHE A 41 10.05 5.08 -10.49
C PHE A 41 10.52 5.12 -9.03
N CYS A 42 9.59 4.96 -8.07
CA CYS A 42 9.93 4.98 -6.64
C CYS A 42 10.83 3.82 -6.25
N LEU A 43 10.61 2.61 -6.78
CA LEU A 43 11.48 1.46 -6.55
C LEU A 43 12.90 1.71 -7.04
N LYS A 44 13.04 2.27 -8.25
CA LYS A 44 14.34 2.62 -8.82
C LYS A 44 15.06 3.65 -7.92
N ASP A 45 14.42 4.77 -7.64
CA ASP A 45 15.06 5.84 -6.86
C ASP A 45 15.32 5.40 -5.42
N TYR A 46 14.42 4.63 -4.79
CA TYR A 46 14.65 4.05 -3.48
C TYR A 46 15.90 3.16 -3.46
N TYR A 47 16.05 2.28 -4.46
CA TYR A 47 17.19 1.38 -4.57
C TYR A 47 18.52 2.12 -4.78
N TYR A 48 18.54 3.19 -5.57
CA TYR A 48 19.77 3.94 -5.87
C TYR A 48 20.11 4.99 -4.81
N GLU A 49 19.13 5.75 -4.33
CA GLU A 49 19.35 6.96 -3.53
C GLU A 49 19.09 6.74 -2.03
N VAL A 50 18.20 5.82 -1.66
CA VAL A 50 17.82 5.61 -0.25
C VAL A 50 18.53 4.43 0.40
N THR A 51 18.54 3.27 -0.26
CA THR A 51 19.11 2.04 0.30
C THR A 51 20.51 1.72 -0.18
N PHE A 52 21.08 2.55 -1.07
CA PHE A 52 22.42 2.36 -1.64
C PHE A 52 22.66 0.93 -2.16
N ARG A 53 21.68 0.41 -2.90
CA ARG A 53 21.67 -0.93 -3.54
C ARG A 53 21.40 -2.12 -2.61
N ASP A 54 20.87 -1.88 -1.41
CA ASP A 54 20.34 -2.95 -0.57
C ASP A 54 18.86 -3.24 -0.89
N ILE A 55 18.55 -4.50 -1.17
CA ILE A 55 17.20 -4.99 -1.50
C ILE A 55 16.44 -5.50 -0.28
N GLN A 56 17.08 -5.62 0.89
CA GLN A 56 16.48 -6.21 2.10
C GLN A 56 15.54 -5.26 2.84
N HIS A 57 15.36 -4.03 2.34
CA HIS A 57 14.52 -3.01 2.93
C HIS A 57 13.02 -3.25 2.72
N TYR A 58 12.21 -2.91 3.73
CA TYR A 58 10.79 -3.26 3.75
C TYR A 58 9.98 -2.47 2.71
N ALA A 59 10.30 -1.19 2.49
CA ALA A 59 9.65 -0.34 1.49
C ALA A 59 9.92 -0.81 0.05
N PHE A 60 11.05 -1.49 -0.20
CA PHE A 60 11.31 -2.13 -1.50
C PHE A 60 10.24 -3.19 -1.83
N VAL A 61 9.88 -4.01 -0.83
CA VAL A 61 8.82 -5.02 -0.96
C VAL A 61 7.45 -4.37 -1.18
N SER A 62 7.17 -3.25 -0.49
CA SER A 62 5.96 -2.45 -0.69
C SER A 62 5.80 -1.99 -2.15
N TYR A 63 6.84 -1.39 -2.73
CA TYR A 63 6.80 -0.92 -4.12
C TYR A 63 6.68 -2.08 -5.12
N LEU A 64 7.34 -3.21 -4.88
CA LEU A 64 7.17 -4.41 -5.70
C LEU A 64 5.74 -4.96 -5.64
N LEU A 65 5.12 -4.99 -4.46
CA LEU A 65 3.73 -5.44 -4.29
C LEU A 65 2.76 -4.57 -5.09
N VAL A 66 2.96 -3.25 -5.06
CA VAL A 66 2.14 -2.30 -5.84
C VAL A 66 2.28 -2.54 -7.35
N ILE A 67 3.51 -2.77 -7.83
CA ILE A 67 3.76 -3.10 -9.24
C ILE A 67 3.08 -4.42 -9.60
N ALA A 68 3.28 -5.47 -8.80
CA ALA A 68 2.70 -6.78 -9.03
C ALA A 68 1.17 -6.74 -9.08
N ASN A 69 0.53 -6.03 -8.14
CA ASN A 69 -0.91 -5.84 -8.12
C ASN A 69 -1.40 -5.10 -9.37
N SER A 70 -0.72 -4.01 -9.76
CA SER A 70 -1.08 -3.23 -10.95
C SER A 70 -0.98 -4.04 -12.24
N LEU A 71 0.08 -4.86 -12.38
CA LEU A 71 0.25 -5.76 -13.53
C LEU A 71 -0.81 -6.87 -13.54
N SER A 72 -1.07 -7.48 -12.38
CA SER A 72 -2.10 -8.50 -12.24
C SER A 72 -3.50 -7.96 -12.58
N ALA A 73 -3.79 -6.71 -12.22
CA ALA A 73 -5.03 -6.04 -12.60
C ALA A 73 -5.15 -5.80 -14.12
N LEU A 74 -4.03 -5.56 -14.83
CA LEU A 74 -4.03 -5.45 -16.30
C LEU A 74 -4.30 -6.80 -16.99
N LEU A 75 -4.01 -7.93 -16.35
CA LEU A 75 -4.39 -9.26 -16.86
C LEU A 75 -5.92 -9.47 -16.87
N HIS A 76 -6.71 -8.59 -16.24
CA HIS A 76 -8.16 -8.62 -16.42
C HIS A 76 -8.56 -8.46 -17.91
N PHE A 77 -7.75 -7.76 -18.72
CA PHE A 77 -8.05 -7.56 -20.14
C PHE A 77 -7.79 -8.81 -21.00
N THR A 78 -7.08 -9.81 -20.46
CA THR A 78 -6.82 -11.09 -21.18
C THR A 78 -7.88 -12.17 -20.88
N ASN A 79 -8.89 -11.85 -20.06
CA ASN A 79 -10.07 -12.69 -19.77
C ASN A 79 -9.78 -14.06 -19.12
N ASP A 80 -8.61 -14.22 -18.50
CA ASP A 80 -8.20 -15.47 -17.87
C ASP A 80 -8.65 -15.52 -16.39
N SER A 81 -9.55 -16.47 -16.08
CA SER A 81 -10.08 -16.70 -14.74
C SER A 81 -9.04 -17.25 -13.77
N SER A 82 -7.95 -17.84 -14.28
CA SER A 82 -6.89 -18.47 -13.47
C SER A 82 -6.18 -17.47 -12.55
N TYR A 83 -6.19 -16.17 -12.90
CA TYR A 83 -5.56 -15.11 -12.11
C TYR A 83 -6.51 -14.45 -11.10
N CYS A 84 -7.74 -14.96 -10.90
CA CYS A 84 -8.70 -14.34 -9.98
C CYS A 84 -8.17 -14.35 -8.53
N ASP A 85 -7.72 -15.51 -8.04
CA ASP A 85 -7.24 -15.65 -6.66
C ASP A 85 -5.95 -14.87 -6.42
N LEU A 86 -5.05 -14.87 -7.41
CA LEU A 86 -3.81 -14.08 -7.35
C LEU A 86 -4.11 -12.58 -7.24
N ARG A 87 -5.11 -12.07 -7.97
CA ARG A 87 -5.53 -10.66 -7.89
C ARG A 87 -6.08 -10.32 -6.52
N ILE A 88 -6.93 -11.18 -5.95
CA ILE A 88 -7.49 -10.98 -4.61
C ILE A 88 -6.37 -10.96 -3.57
N LEU A 89 -5.42 -11.89 -3.67
CA LEU A 89 -4.29 -11.97 -2.76
C LEU A 89 -3.39 -10.74 -2.86
N LEU A 90 -3.03 -10.31 -4.07
CA LEU A 90 -2.17 -9.14 -4.29
C LEU A 90 -2.85 -7.83 -3.87
N ASP A 91 -4.14 -7.70 -4.13
CA ASP A 91 -4.92 -6.51 -3.73
C ASP A 91 -4.99 -6.39 -2.19
N TYR A 92 -5.19 -7.52 -1.50
CA TYR A 92 -5.16 -7.55 -0.05
C TYR A 92 -3.74 -7.35 0.52
N ALA A 93 -2.74 -8.00 -0.05
CA ALA A 93 -1.35 -7.83 0.36
C ALA A 93 -0.90 -6.37 0.18
N GLN A 94 -1.27 -5.73 -0.93
CA GLN A 94 -1.01 -4.32 -1.15
C GLN A 94 -1.63 -3.47 -0.04
N GLN A 95 -2.90 -3.70 0.27
CA GLN A 95 -3.63 -2.95 1.29
C GLN A 95 -3.03 -3.09 2.69
N VAL A 96 -2.67 -4.31 3.09
CA VAL A 96 -2.26 -4.60 4.48
C VAL A 96 -0.77 -4.41 4.69
N MET A 97 0.07 -4.65 3.69
CA MET A 97 1.52 -4.67 3.86
C MET A 97 2.21 -3.38 3.42
N CYS A 98 1.71 -2.70 2.38
CA CYS A 98 2.46 -1.60 1.78
C CYS A 98 2.72 -0.46 2.77
N PHE A 99 1.71 -0.11 3.57
CA PHE A 99 1.82 0.98 4.52
C PHE A 99 2.68 0.63 5.75
N PRO A 100 2.47 -0.50 6.45
CA PRO A 100 3.34 -0.90 7.54
C PRO A 100 4.81 -1.07 7.14
N MET A 101 5.08 -1.57 5.92
CA MET A 101 6.45 -1.71 5.41
C MET A 101 7.15 -0.36 5.19
N VAL A 102 6.44 0.62 4.62
CA VAL A 102 6.94 1.99 4.49
C VAL A 102 7.17 2.62 5.86
N LEU A 103 6.25 2.42 6.82
CA LEU A 103 6.39 2.93 8.17
C LEU A 103 7.64 2.35 8.86
N THR A 104 7.85 1.03 8.78
CA THR A 104 9.05 0.39 9.35
C THR A 104 10.34 1.04 8.84
N ASP A 105 10.47 1.21 7.53
CA ASP A 105 11.67 1.85 6.96
C ASP A 105 11.79 3.32 7.36
N PHE A 106 10.68 4.03 7.54
CA PHE A 106 10.71 5.39 8.08
C PHE A 106 11.21 5.42 9.53
N LEU A 107 10.68 4.58 10.41
CA LEU A 107 11.10 4.48 11.80
C LEU A 107 12.59 4.14 11.92
N LEU A 108 13.06 3.20 11.10
CA LEU A 108 14.47 2.80 11.03
C LEU A 108 15.35 3.93 10.51
N LYS A 109 14.95 4.59 9.41
CA LYS A 109 15.74 5.66 8.78
C LYS A 109 15.94 6.88 9.68
N TYR A 110 14.91 7.26 10.43
CA TYR A 110 14.95 8.39 11.36
C TYR A 110 15.34 7.99 12.79
N ASN A 111 15.70 6.73 13.04
CA ASN A 111 16.07 6.19 14.37
C ASN A 111 15.03 6.49 15.46
N ILE A 112 13.74 6.45 15.12
CA ILE A 112 12.65 6.81 16.04
C ILE A 112 12.45 5.76 17.13
N ALA A 113 12.73 4.48 16.81
CA ALA A 113 12.64 3.37 17.73
C ALA A 113 13.80 2.38 17.51
N PRO A 114 14.16 1.57 18.51
CA PRO A 114 15.08 0.45 18.33
C PRO A 114 14.60 -0.47 17.20
N ALA A 115 15.53 -1.03 16.43
CA ALA A 115 15.21 -1.85 15.26
C ALA A 115 14.26 -3.01 15.58
N SER A 116 14.38 -3.63 16.76
CA SER A 116 13.49 -4.70 17.22
C SER A 116 12.02 -4.29 17.37
N ILE A 117 11.77 -3.00 17.65
CA ILE A 117 10.42 -2.44 17.80
C ILE A 117 9.95 -1.87 16.46
N ALA A 118 10.84 -1.22 15.71
CA ALA A 118 10.52 -0.58 14.43
C ALA A 118 9.96 -1.56 13.39
N VAL A 119 10.34 -2.85 13.45
CA VAL A 119 9.86 -3.89 12.52
C VAL A 119 8.50 -4.51 12.88
N ILE A 120 7.97 -4.23 14.08
CA ILE A 120 6.69 -4.80 14.55
C ILE A 120 5.54 -4.53 13.56
N PRO A 121 5.36 -3.33 12.98
CA PRO A 121 4.30 -3.08 12.01
C PRO A 121 4.36 -4.03 10.81
N SER A 122 5.55 -4.27 10.25
CA SER A 122 5.73 -5.20 9.14
C SER A 122 5.42 -6.65 9.54
N ILE A 123 5.84 -7.09 10.72
CA ILE A 123 5.54 -8.44 11.22
C ILE A 123 4.04 -8.63 11.41
N LEU A 124 3.35 -7.67 12.04
CA LEU A 124 1.89 -7.71 12.22
C LEU A 124 1.15 -7.72 10.87
N SER A 125 1.64 -6.97 9.88
CA SER A 125 1.07 -6.96 8.53
C SER A 125 1.18 -8.31 7.83
N LEU A 126 2.34 -8.96 7.93
CA LEU A 126 2.57 -10.31 7.40
C LEU A 126 1.64 -11.31 8.07
N LEU A 127 1.56 -11.28 9.41
CA LEU A 127 0.66 -12.14 10.17
C LEU A 127 -0.81 -11.94 9.77
N THR A 128 -1.21 -10.69 9.52
CA THR A 128 -2.57 -10.37 9.08
C THR A 128 -2.86 -10.96 7.69
N VAL A 129 -1.90 -10.92 6.75
CA VAL A 129 -2.03 -11.57 5.44
C VAL A 129 -2.11 -13.09 5.58
N PHE A 130 -1.28 -13.72 6.42
CA PHE A 130 -1.39 -15.16 6.68
C PHE A 130 -2.75 -15.55 7.26
N LEU A 131 -3.25 -14.78 8.23
CA LEU A 131 -4.58 -15.02 8.81
C LEU A 131 -5.69 -14.82 7.78
N PHE A 132 -5.56 -13.88 6.85
CA PHE A 132 -6.51 -13.68 5.77
C PHE A 132 -6.60 -14.89 4.82
N VAL A 133 -5.44 -15.48 4.47
CA VAL A 133 -5.37 -16.71 3.67
C VAL A 133 -5.98 -17.89 4.42
N LEU A 134 -5.66 -18.05 5.71
CA LEU A 134 -6.14 -19.19 6.52
C LEU A 134 -7.62 -19.10 6.92
N LEU A 135 -8.17 -17.90 7.06
CA LEU A 135 -9.55 -17.66 7.53
C LEU A 135 -10.51 -17.24 6.42
N GLU A 136 -10.14 -17.49 5.15
CA GLU A 136 -10.99 -17.28 3.97
C GLU A 136 -11.65 -15.89 3.93
N TYR A 137 -10.85 -14.82 3.99
CA TYR A 137 -11.32 -13.47 3.64
C TYR A 137 -12.29 -12.78 4.63
N LYS A 138 -12.41 -13.24 5.89
CA LYS A 138 -13.46 -12.79 6.82
C LYS A 138 -13.08 -11.75 7.88
N ARG A 139 -11.80 -11.37 8.04
CA ARG A 139 -11.34 -10.54 9.19
C ARG A 139 -10.85 -9.16 8.80
N GLN A 140 -11.80 -8.30 8.49
CA GLN A 140 -11.57 -6.89 8.17
C GLN A 140 -11.14 -6.04 9.38
N ASP A 141 -11.58 -6.44 10.57
CA ASP A 141 -11.24 -5.90 11.89
C ASP A 141 -9.72 -5.81 12.13
N LEU A 142 -8.97 -6.85 11.73
CA LEU A 142 -7.50 -6.87 11.86
C LEU A 142 -6.84 -5.87 10.90
N THR A 143 -7.44 -5.66 9.73
CA THR A 143 -6.93 -4.73 8.73
C THR A 143 -7.16 -3.28 9.16
N ASP A 144 -8.37 -2.98 9.67
CA ASP A 144 -8.72 -1.70 10.26
C ASP A 144 -7.72 -1.32 11.36
N LEU A 145 -7.46 -2.24 12.29
CA LEU A 145 -6.54 -2.00 13.40
C LEU A 145 -5.11 -1.72 12.91
N ASN A 146 -4.60 -2.55 11.99
CA ASN A 146 -3.24 -2.39 11.47
C ASN A 146 -3.06 -1.04 10.75
N ILE A 147 -4.00 -0.67 9.88
CA ILE A 147 -3.94 0.60 9.14
C ILE A 147 -4.09 1.79 10.08
N LEU A 148 -4.99 1.73 11.06
CA LEU A 148 -5.23 2.83 11.98
C LEU A 148 -4.03 3.09 12.89
N ILE A 149 -3.40 2.05 13.42
CA ILE A 149 -2.16 2.18 14.21
C ILE A 149 -1.06 2.79 13.34
N CYS A 150 -0.84 2.27 12.14
CA CYS A 150 0.18 2.81 11.23
C CYS A 150 -0.10 4.27 10.87
N LEU A 151 -1.37 4.64 10.67
CA LEU A 151 -1.76 6.01 10.30
C LEU A 151 -1.45 6.98 11.42
N ILE A 152 -1.78 6.63 12.66
CA ILE A 152 -1.47 7.44 13.84
C ILE A 152 0.05 7.57 13.99
N THR A 153 0.78 6.45 14.01
CA THR A 153 2.24 6.46 14.21
C THR A 153 2.95 7.25 13.12
N TYR A 154 2.61 7.02 11.85
CA TYR A 154 3.26 7.69 10.73
C TYR A 154 2.93 9.19 10.65
N THR A 155 1.72 9.58 11.06
CA THR A 155 1.35 11.00 11.10
C THR A 155 2.09 11.72 12.23
N ILE A 156 2.09 11.16 13.45
CA ILE A 156 2.76 11.76 14.61
C ILE A 156 4.26 11.90 14.35
N THR A 157 4.91 10.82 13.94
CA THR A 157 6.34 10.85 13.61
C THR A 157 6.62 11.71 12.38
N GLY A 158 5.73 11.71 11.38
CA GLY A 158 5.83 12.59 10.22
C GLY A 158 5.83 14.08 10.58
N MET A 159 5.02 14.51 11.53
CA MET A 159 4.96 15.92 11.96
C MET A 159 6.30 16.40 12.53
N GLU A 160 7.07 15.50 13.16
CA GLU A 160 8.34 15.83 13.78
C GLU A 160 9.51 15.74 12.78
N TYR A 161 9.52 14.74 11.89
CA TYR A 161 10.68 14.44 11.06
C TYR A 161 10.50 14.81 9.58
N ASN A 162 9.29 14.66 9.01
CA ASN A 162 9.07 14.92 7.58
C ASN A 162 7.58 15.07 7.22
N ALA A 163 7.17 16.28 6.82
CA ALA A 163 5.78 16.59 6.46
C ALA A 163 5.23 15.75 5.28
N TYR A 164 6.09 15.21 4.40
CA TYR A 164 5.64 14.31 3.33
C TYR A 164 5.07 12.99 3.87
N ALA A 165 5.50 12.53 5.05
CA ALA A 165 4.90 11.37 5.71
C ALA A 165 3.44 11.63 6.11
N CYS A 166 3.11 12.84 6.57
CA CYS A 166 1.73 13.24 6.86
C CYS A 166 0.87 13.26 5.59
N ILE A 167 1.42 13.79 4.48
CA ILE A 167 0.73 13.80 3.18
C ILE A 167 0.49 12.35 2.69
N ALA A 168 1.50 11.50 2.77
CA ALA A 168 1.36 10.08 2.44
C ALA A 168 0.30 9.38 3.32
N ALA A 169 0.28 9.66 4.63
CA ALA A 169 -0.73 9.15 5.57
C ALA A 169 -2.16 9.57 5.16
N LEU A 170 -2.36 10.80 4.69
CA LEU A 170 -3.65 11.27 4.18
C LEU A 170 -4.09 10.52 2.92
N PHE A 171 -3.17 10.27 1.98
CA PHE A 171 -3.46 9.50 0.77
C PHE A 171 -3.89 8.07 1.08
N ILE A 172 -3.11 7.34 1.89
CA ILE A 172 -3.43 5.95 2.25
C ILE A 172 -4.68 5.86 3.13
N GLY A 173 -4.85 6.78 4.07
CA GLY A 173 -6.05 6.85 4.91
C GLY A 173 -7.31 7.08 4.08
N THR A 174 -7.26 8.01 3.12
CA THR A 174 -8.37 8.27 2.21
C THR A 174 -8.62 7.07 1.30
N ALA A 175 -7.57 6.47 0.73
CA ALA A 175 -7.67 5.27 -0.10
C ALA A 175 -8.38 4.14 0.66
N TYR A 176 -7.96 3.90 1.90
CA TYR A 176 -8.49 2.83 2.72
C TYR A 176 -9.93 3.11 3.19
N PHE A 177 -10.15 4.15 3.99
CA PHE A 177 -11.43 4.37 4.66
C PHE A 177 -12.55 4.75 3.71
N ARG A 178 -12.26 5.43 2.60
CA ARG A 178 -13.29 5.93 1.68
C ARG A 178 -13.59 4.96 0.54
N PHE A 179 -12.59 4.21 0.08
CA PHE A 179 -12.74 3.37 -1.12
C PHE A 179 -12.62 1.88 -0.82
N LYS A 180 -11.77 1.44 0.12
CA LYS A 180 -11.50 0.01 0.31
C LYS A 180 -12.30 -0.60 1.47
N ARG A 181 -12.42 0.09 2.60
CA ARG A 181 -13.01 -0.45 3.84
C ARG A 181 -14.43 -1.01 3.65
N ASN A 182 -15.31 -0.31 2.94
CA ASN A 182 -16.70 -0.75 2.79
C ASN A 182 -16.92 -1.62 1.55
N GLU A 183 -15.85 -1.98 0.87
CA GLU A 183 -15.88 -2.85 -0.30
C GLU A 183 -15.39 -4.22 0.17
N GLY A 184 -16.12 -5.28 -0.17
CA GLY A 184 -15.75 -6.64 0.24
C GLY A 184 -14.46 -7.10 -0.44
N VAL A 185 -14.50 -8.23 -1.12
CA VAL A 185 -13.30 -8.77 -1.77
C VAL A 185 -12.86 -7.94 -2.99
N CYS A 186 -13.80 -7.26 -3.68
CA CYS A 186 -13.51 -6.51 -4.92
C CYS A 186 -13.80 -5.01 -4.79
N ILE A 187 -12.90 -4.18 -5.34
CA ILE A 187 -13.01 -2.71 -5.29
C ILE A 187 -13.94 -2.19 -6.41
N ARG A 188 -15.10 -1.60 -6.10
CA ARG A 188 -16.02 -0.95 -7.06
C ARG A 188 -15.48 0.37 -7.60
N LYS A 189 -14.56 1.01 -6.89
CA LYS A 189 -13.86 2.26 -7.24
C LYS A 189 -12.34 2.08 -7.35
N ALA A 190 -11.92 1.00 -8.00
CA ALA A 190 -10.52 0.61 -8.15
C ALA A 190 -9.64 1.74 -8.72
N SER A 191 -10.14 2.51 -9.69
CA SER A 191 -9.37 3.61 -10.27
C SER A 191 -9.02 4.72 -9.29
N GLN A 192 -9.97 5.16 -8.46
CA GLN A 192 -9.73 6.19 -7.45
C GLN A 192 -8.79 5.68 -6.36
N TYR A 193 -8.96 4.42 -5.95
CA TYR A 193 -8.06 3.76 -5.01
C TYR A 193 -6.61 3.73 -5.56
N ASN A 194 -6.43 3.29 -6.81
CA ASN A 194 -5.12 3.21 -7.45
C ASN A 194 -4.43 4.57 -7.57
N LEU A 195 -5.17 5.64 -7.91
CA LEU A 195 -4.61 6.98 -7.98
C LEU A 195 -4.16 7.50 -6.60
N LEU A 196 -4.92 7.22 -5.54
CA LEU A 196 -4.53 7.59 -4.18
C LEU A 196 -3.35 6.76 -3.68
N MET A 197 -3.30 5.46 -4.03
CA MET A 197 -2.15 4.61 -3.75
C MET A 197 -0.89 5.10 -4.48
N ALA A 198 -1.02 5.60 -5.71
CA ALA A 198 0.10 6.19 -6.44
C ALA A 198 0.62 7.45 -5.73
N GLY A 199 -0.30 8.30 -5.24
CA GLY A 199 0.04 9.44 -4.38
C GLY A 199 0.76 9.01 -3.09
N PHE A 200 0.23 8.01 -2.38
CA PHE A 200 0.87 7.45 -1.19
C PHE A 200 2.29 6.97 -1.49
N VAL A 201 2.49 6.17 -2.54
CA VAL A 201 3.80 5.65 -2.95
C VAL A 201 4.78 6.78 -3.24
N PHE A 202 4.37 7.78 -4.02
CA PHE A 202 5.22 8.93 -4.35
C PHE A 202 5.63 9.74 -3.11
N PHE A 203 4.67 10.12 -2.27
CA PHE A 203 4.97 10.90 -1.06
C PHE A 203 5.72 10.08 0.00
N SER A 204 5.55 8.76 0.03
CA SER A 204 6.35 7.87 0.89
C SER A 204 7.83 7.90 0.51
N LEU A 205 8.14 7.88 -0.79
CA LEU A 205 9.52 8.01 -1.26
C LEU A 205 10.10 9.35 -0.82
N LEU A 206 9.39 10.46 -1.05
CA LEU A 206 9.85 11.80 -0.63
C LEU A 206 10.06 11.91 0.88
N SER A 207 9.25 11.21 1.68
CA SER A 207 9.40 11.16 3.13
C SER A 207 10.67 10.41 3.55
N LEU A 208 11.05 9.39 2.79
CA LEU A 208 12.25 8.60 3.04
C LEU A 208 13.47 9.36 2.50
N ASP A 209 13.45 9.82 1.26
CA ASP A 209 14.59 10.44 0.57
C ASP A 209 15.12 11.71 1.27
N ASN A 210 14.23 12.63 1.65
CA ASN A 210 14.64 13.90 2.28
C ASN A 210 15.34 13.76 3.66
N GLY A 211 15.31 12.58 4.28
CA GLY A 211 16.10 12.28 5.48
C GLY A 211 17.62 12.19 5.23
N VAL A 212 18.07 12.01 3.99
CA VAL A 212 19.50 11.94 3.63
C VAL A 212 20.17 13.33 3.73
N SER A 213 19.43 14.40 3.45
CA SER A 213 19.94 15.78 3.51
C SER A 213 20.23 16.24 4.94
N HIS A 214 19.43 15.84 5.92
CA HIS A 214 19.71 16.12 7.34
C HIS A 214 20.88 15.31 7.88
N ASN A 215 21.05 14.06 7.44
CA ASN A 215 22.17 13.23 7.89
C ASN A 215 23.52 13.66 7.27
N LYS A 216 23.51 14.26 6.06
CA LYS A 216 24.70 14.90 5.47
C LYS A 216 25.10 16.18 6.21
N MET A 217 24.15 17.02 6.63
CA MET A 217 24.45 18.19 7.46
C MET A 217 25.02 17.80 8.83
N TYR A 218 24.46 16.78 9.49
CA TYR A 218 24.96 16.31 10.79
C TYR A 218 26.38 15.70 10.68
N LYS A 219 26.66 14.93 9.63
CA LYS A 219 28.01 14.40 9.37
C LYS A 219 29.03 15.49 8.98
N GLN A 220 28.61 16.59 8.35
CA GLN A 220 29.49 17.74 8.11
C GLN A 220 29.76 18.53 9.37
N GLN A 221 28.79 18.66 10.28
CA GLN A 221 28.98 19.32 11.57
C GLN A 221 29.96 18.57 12.49
N ILE A 222 29.98 17.23 12.44
CA ILE A 222 30.92 16.42 13.24
C ILE A 222 32.35 16.40 12.63
N ARG A 223 32.51 16.61 11.32
CA ARG A 223 33.83 16.70 10.66
C ARG A 223 34.42 18.11 10.65
N GLY A 224 33.68 19.09 11.15
CA GLY A 224 34.12 20.48 11.30
C GLY A 224 34.64 20.83 12.69
N TRP A 225 34.82 19.83 13.57
CA TRP A 225 35.44 19.94 14.89
C TRP A 225 36.67 19.04 14.95
#